data_AF-A0A8T8I8K1-F1
#
_entry.id   AF-A0A8T8I8K1-F1
#
_cell.length_a   1.000
_cell.length_b   1.000
_cell.length_c   1.000
_cell.angle_alpha   90.00
_cell.angle_beta   90.00
_cell.angle_gamma   90.00
#
_symmetry.space_group_name_H-M   'P 1'
#
loop_
_entity.id
_entity.type
_entity.pdbx_description
1 polymer ?
#
loop_
_entity_poly.entity_id
_entity_poly.type
_entity_poly.pdbx_seq_one_letter_code
_entity_poly.pdbx_strand_id
1 'polypeptide(L)' 'DLNPADNPMADVIRGFTALGRYGEAEEVAAAVAFLASAEAAYVTGTQVHVDGGFTS' A
#
# COMPACT_ATOMS: atom_id res chain seq x y z
N ASP A 1 9.94 -7.33 -13.43
CA ASP A 1 9.62 -6.69 -12.15
C ASP A 1 10.88 -6.00 -11.63
N LEU A 2 10.76 -4.80 -11.07
CA LEU A 2 11.89 -4.03 -10.52
C LEU A 2 12.19 -4.40 -9.06
N ASN A 3 11.25 -5.05 -8.36
CA ASN A 3 11.45 -5.59 -7.02
C ASN A 3 10.75 -6.97 -6.86
N PRO A 4 11.34 -8.04 -7.41
CA PRO A 4 10.72 -9.36 -7.40
C PRO A 4 10.55 -9.93 -5.98
N ALA A 5 9.39 -10.53 -5.69
CA ALA A 5 9.03 -10.98 -4.34
C ALA A 5 9.85 -12.17 -3.80
N ASP A 6 10.60 -12.82 -4.67
CA ASP A 6 11.38 -14.03 -4.43
C ASP A 6 12.90 -13.78 -4.36
N ASN A 7 13.33 -12.52 -4.18
CA ASN A 7 14.74 -12.18 -4.04
C ASN A 7 15.24 -12.23 -2.56
N PRO A 8 16.56 -12.36 -2.31
CA PRO A 8 17.10 -12.48 -0.95
C PRO A 8 16.82 -11.30 -0.01
N MET A 9 16.47 -10.12 -0.54
CA MET A 9 16.10 -8.93 0.21
C MET A 9 14.59 -8.87 0.52
N ALA A 10 13.77 -9.74 -0.08
CA ALA A 10 12.32 -9.68 0.04
C ALA A 10 11.84 -9.86 1.49
N ASP A 11 12.46 -10.75 2.25
CA ASP A 11 12.14 -10.95 3.68
C ASP A 11 12.45 -9.73 4.53
N VAL A 12 13.59 -9.08 4.25
CA VAL A 12 13.99 -7.85 4.94
C VAL A 12 12.98 -6.74 4.68
N ILE A 13 12.58 -6.56 3.42
CA ILE A 13 11.62 -5.52 3.05
C ILE A 13 10.24 -5.80 3.63
N ARG A 14 9.77 -7.04 3.58
CA ARG A 14 8.49 -7.44 4.22
C ARG A 14 8.51 -7.17 5.72
N GLY A 15 9.65 -7.37 6.37
CA GLY A 15 9.83 -7.08 7.80
C GLY A 15 9.70 -5.59 8.17
N PHE A 16 9.83 -4.66 7.23
CA PHE A 16 9.55 -3.24 7.46
C PHE A 16 8.07 -2.88 7.35
N THR A 17 7.24 -3.76 6.78
CA THR A 17 5.78 -3.58 6.77
C THR A 17 5.18 -4.20 8.02
N ALA A 18 4.20 -3.55 8.64
CA ALA A 18 3.46 -4.12 9.76
C ALA A 18 2.67 -5.38 9.38
N LEU A 19 2.30 -5.52 8.10
CA LEU A 19 1.56 -6.68 7.59
C LEU A 19 2.47 -7.88 7.22
N GLY A 20 3.79 -7.71 7.22
CA GLY A 20 4.75 -8.79 6.93
C GLY A 20 4.68 -9.34 5.50
N ARG A 21 4.05 -8.61 4.57
CA ARG A 21 3.88 -9.02 3.17
C ARG A 21 3.92 -7.82 2.23
N TYR A 22 4.16 -8.10 0.95
CA TYR A 22 3.92 -7.10 -0.09
C TYR A 22 2.42 -6.82 -0.24
N GLY A 23 2.13 -5.59 -0.60
CA GLY A 23 0.79 -5.19 -1.02
C GLY A 23 0.50 -5.71 -2.42
N GLU A 24 -0.77 -6.03 -2.66
CA GLU A 24 -1.26 -6.39 -3.99
C GLU A 24 -1.78 -5.14 -4.71
N ALA A 25 -1.77 -5.16 -6.05
CA ALA A 25 -2.21 -4.02 -6.86
C ALA A 25 -3.68 -3.64 -6.57
N GLU A 26 -4.50 -4.64 -6.26
CA GLU A 26 -5.91 -4.50 -5.93
C GLU A 26 -6.13 -3.70 -4.65
N GLU A 27 -5.20 -3.73 -3.69
CA GLU A 27 -5.31 -2.97 -2.44
C GLU A 27 -5.13 -1.47 -2.69
N VAL A 28 -4.19 -1.10 -3.56
CA VAL A 28 -4.02 0.29 -4.02
C VAL A 28 -5.23 0.72 -4.86
N ALA A 29 -5.70 -0.14 -5.77
CA ALA A 29 -6.86 0.15 -6.60
C ALA A 29 -8.13 0.35 -5.75
N ALA A 30 -8.33 -0.44 -4.70
CA ALA A 30 -9.47 -0.30 -3.78
C ALA A 30 -9.42 1.03 -3.02
N ALA A 31 -8.24 1.44 -2.54
CA ALA A 31 -8.07 2.75 -1.89
C ALA A 31 -8.35 3.91 -2.86
N VAL A 32 -7.86 3.83 -4.09
CA VAL A 32 -8.17 4.81 -5.15
C VAL A 32 -9.67 4.83 -5.47
N ALA A 33 -10.30 3.66 -5.60
CA ALA A 33 -11.73 3.56 -5.87
C ALA A 33 -12.55 4.21 -4.76
N PHE A 34 -12.18 4.00 -3.50
CA PHE A 34 -12.80 4.69 -2.35
C PHE A 34 -12.59 6.20 -2.45
N LEU A 35 -11.38 6.68 -2.69
CA LEU A 35 -11.12 8.13 -2.79
C LEU A 35 -11.83 8.80 -3.98
N ALA A 36 -12.09 8.05 -5.06
CA ALA A 36 -12.83 8.52 -6.21
C ALA A 36 -14.37 8.43 -6.04
N SER A 37 -14.84 7.77 -4.97
CA SER A 37 -16.25 7.55 -4.70
C SER A 37 -16.93 8.74 -4.01
N ALA A 38 -18.26 8.75 -3.94
CA ALA A 38 -19.01 9.81 -3.27
C ALA A 38 -18.81 9.79 -1.74
N GLU A 39 -18.45 8.64 -1.20
CA GLU A 39 -18.20 8.39 0.20
C GLU A 39 -16.98 9.17 0.71
N ALA A 40 -16.04 9.51 -0.18
CA ALA A 40 -14.85 10.31 0.14
C ALA A 40 -15.00 11.80 -0.17
N ALA A 41 -16.22 12.31 -0.43
CA ALA A 41 -16.45 13.67 -0.93
C ALA A 41 -15.89 14.82 -0.07
N TYR A 42 -15.60 14.58 1.21
CA TYR A 42 -15.02 15.57 2.12
C TYR A 42 -13.52 15.33 2.43
N VAL A 43 -12.91 14.32 1.80
CA VAL A 43 -11.49 14.01 1.95
C VAL A 43 -10.71 14.78 0.90
N THR A 44 -9.92 15.76 1.32
CA THR A 44 -9.06 16.56 0.44
C THR A 44 -7.82 17.06 1.17
N GLY A 45 -6.77 17.43 0.43
CA GLY A 45 -5.55 18.04 0.98
C GLY A 45 -4.71 17.10 1.84
N THR A 46 -4.89 15.79 1.73
CA THR A 46 -4.19 14.79 2.55
C THR A 46 -3.48 13.73 1.71
N GLN A 47 -2.49 13.08 2.31
CA GLN A 47 -1.81 11.90 1.77
C GLN A 47 -2.35 10.65 2.47
N VAL A 48 -2.71 9.63 1.68
CA VAL A 48 -3.12 8.32 2.19
C VAL A 48 -2.07 7.30 1.79
N HIS A 49 -1.37 6.74 2.77
CA HIS A 49 -0.38 5.69 2.56
C HIS A 49 -1.07 4.33 2.46
N VAL A 50 -0.77 3.59 1.39
CA VAL A 50 -1.25 2.21 1.15
C VAL A 50 -0.02 1.33 1.01
N ASP A 51 0.70 1.14 2.11
CA ASP A 51 2.06 0.60 2.12
C ASP A 51 2.27 -0.51 3.15
N GLY A 52 1.18 -1.04 3.72
CA GLY A 52 1.23 -2.06 4.77
C GLY A 52 1.88 -1.58 6.08
N GLY A 53 1.94 -0.26 6.31
CA GLY A 53 2.53 0.34 7.51
C GLY A 53 4.04 0.57 7.41
N PHE A 54 4.59 0.69 6.20
CA PHE A 54 6.03 0.86 5.98
C PHE A 54 6.54 2.23 6.46
N THR A 55 5.75 3.30 6.27
CA THR A 55 6.14 4.66 6.66
C THR A 55 5.57 5.13 8.01
N SER A 56 5.00 4.22 8.81
CA SER A 56 4.26 4.54 10.05
C SER A 56 5.00 4.19 11.33
#